data_AF-B5JXP4-F1
#
_entry.id   AF-B5JXP4-F1
#
_cell.length_a   1.000
_cell.length_b   1.000
_cell.length_c   1.000
_cell.angle_alpha   90.00
_cell.angle_beta   90.00
_cell.angle_gamma   90.00
#
_symmetry.space_group_name_H-M   'P 1'
#
loop_
_entity.id
_entity.type
_entity.pdbx_description
1 polymer ?
#
loop_
_entity_poly.entity_id
_entity_poly.type
_entity_poly.pdbx_seq_one_letter_code
_entity_poly.pdbx_strand_id
1 'polypeptide(L)'
;MTTGTNGCSANGTLTYGGQSLIGAVMGEFSQDVAMGEGEALNAVAVSLGVAQEDRAHFAKTLHNNFDALFPSAEVTAQEVHESVVAVMKSDARLQQYVS
;
A
#
# COMPACT_ATOMS: atom_id res chain seq x y z
N MET A 1 -7.64 -21.28 29.05
CA MET A 1 -7.18 -21.44 27.66
C MET A 1 -7.25 -20.08 27.01
N THR A 2 -6.11 -19.60 26.57
CA THR A 2 -5.74 -18.18 26.42
C THR A 2 -6.30 -17.53 25.16
N THR A 3 -6.64 -16.23 25.31
CA THR A 3 -6.54 -15.11 24.34
C THR A 3 -7.13 -15.35 22.96
N GLY A 4 -8.26 -14.76 22.57
CA GLY A 4 -8.60 -13.35 22.70
C GLY A 4 -8.75 -12.79 21.29
N THR A 5 -9.97 -12.76 20.75
CA THR A 5 -10.27 -12.13 19.45
C THR A 5 -10.37 -10.61 19.62
N ASN A 6 -9.24 -9.96 19.94
CA ASN A 6 -9.12 -8.51 19.91
C ASN A 6 -8.45 -8.11 18.58
N GLY A 7 -9.24 -8.05 17.51
CA GLY A 7 -8.77 -7.60 16.19
C GLY A 7 -9.63 -6.53 15.52
N CYS A 8 -10.85 -6.26 16.02
CA CYS A 8 -11.65 -5.14 15.54
C CYS A 8 -11.15 -3.83 16.18
N SER A 9 -10.04 -3.32 15.66
CA SER A 9 -9.71 -1.91 15.78
C SER A 9 -10.80 -1.12 15.05
N ALA A 10 -11.74 -0.54 15.78
CA ALA A 10 -12.79 0.34 15.28
C ALA A 10 -12.24 1.72 14.81
N ASN A 11 -11.05 1.70 14.21
CA ASN A 11 -10.33 2.84 13.64
C ASN A 11 -9.81 2.53 12.22
N GLY A 12 -10.15 1.35 11.67
CA GLY A 12 -9.70 0.91 10.36
C GLY A 12 -10.50 1.60 9.27
N THR A 13 -9.84 2.52 8.56
CA THR A 13 -10.21 2.99 7.22
C THR A 13 -10.82 1.85 6.39
N LEU A 14 -12.11 1.99 6.07
CA LEU A 14 -12.88 1.27 5.05
C LEU A 14 -12.17 0.05 4.42
N THR A 15 -12.19 -1.09 5.10
CA THR A 15 -11.85 -2.37 4.47
C THR A 15 -13.02 -2.82 3.62
N TYR A 16 -12.84 -2.85 2.30
CA TYR A 16 -13.78 -3.49 1.37
C TYR A 16 -13.75 -5.01 1.64
N GLY A 17 -14.70 -5.51 2.43
CA GLY A 17 -14.84 -6.95 2.70
C GLY A 17 -13.71 -7.63 3.50
N GLY A 18 -12.85 -6.86 4.18
CA GLY A 18 -11.72 -7.39 4.95
C GLY A 18 -10.45 -7.68 4.13
N GLN A 19 -10.43 -7.36 2.84
CA GLN A 19 -9.26 -7.51 1.97
C GLN A 19 -8.82 -6.14 1.44
N SER A 20 -7.53 -5.81 1.56
CA SER A 20 -6.96 -4.58 0.97
C SER A 20 -6.93 -4.70 -0.56
N LEU A 21 -7.05 -3.57 -1.28
CA LEU A 21 -6.92 -3.57 -2.75
C LEU A 21 -5.57 -4.17 -3.18
N ILE A 22 -4.50 -3.87 -2.44
CA ILE A 22 -3.17 -4.45 -2.63
C ILE A 22 -3.24 -5.99 -2.64
N GLY A 23 -4.02 -6.60 -1.74
CA GLY A 23 -4.19 -8.06 -1.73
C GLY A 23 -4.94 -8.60 -2.95
N ALA A 24 -5.91 -7.86 -3.47
CA ALA A 24 -6.67 -8.26 -4.66
C ALA A 24 -5.83 -8.20 -5.95
N VAL A 25 -4.84 -7.30 -6.02
CA VAL A 25 -4.00 -7.08 -7.21
C VAL A 25 -2.52 -7.30 -6.95
N MET A 26 -2.13 -8.09 -5.94
CA MET A 26 -0.74 -8.18 -5.45
C MET A 26 0.28 -8.53 -6.55
N GLY A 27 -0.09 -9.46 -7.45
CA GLY A 27 0.77 -9.88 -8.55
C GLY A 27 1.08 -8.72 -9.51
N GLU A 28 0.04 -8.11 -10.06
CA GLU A 28 0.16 -6.94 -10.96
C GLU A 28 0.77 -5.73 -10.23
N PHE A 29 0.37 -5.48 -8.98
CA PHE A 29 0.90 -4.40 -8.16
C PHE A 29 2.40 -4.52 -7.96
N SER A 30 2.93 -5.72 -7.69
CA SER A 30 4.38 -5.91 -7.56
C SER A 30 5.13 -5.59 -8.85
N GLN A 31 4.58 -5.98 -10.00
CA GLN A 31 5.17 -5.71 -11.32
C GLN A 31 5.14 -4.21 -11.62
N ASP A 32 3.99 -3.57 -11.38
CA ASP A 32 3.81 -2.14 -11.65
C ASP A 32 4.69 -1.28 -10.74
N VAL A 33 4.85 -1.63 -9.46
CA VAL A 33 5.82 -0.95 -8.56
C VAL A 33 7.25 -1.15 -9.09
N ALA A 34 7.60 -2.37 -9.53
CA ALA A 34 8.93 -2.63 -10.10
C ALA A 34 9.18 -1.84 -11.40
N MET A 35 8.16 -1.55 -12.20
CA MET A 35 8.26 -0.69 -13.39
C MET A 35 8.18 0.80 -13.04
N GLY A 36 7.56 1.15 -11.91
CA GLY A 36 7.26 2.53 -11.52
C GLY A 36 6.05 3.14 -12.23
N GLU A 37 5.27 2.32 -12.91
CA GLU A 37 4.03 2.68 -13.62
C GLU A 37 3.14 1.45 -13.79
N GLY A 38 1.84 1.66 -14.01
CA GLY A 38 0.90 0.60 -14.32
C GLY A 38 -0.48 0.79 -13.66
N GLU A 39 -1.43 -0.03 -14.10
CA GLU A 39 -2.84 0.11 -13.73
C GLU A 39 -3.12 -0.29 -12.28
N ALA A 40 -2.51 -1.37 -11.78
CA ALA A 40 -2.69 -1.82 -10.40
C ALA A 40 -2.06 -0.84 -9.41
N LEU A 41 -0.87 -0.32 -9.74
CA LEU A 41 -0.23 0.74 -8.96
C LEU A 41 -1.09 2.01 -8.90
N ASN A 42 -1.61 2.45 -10.04
CA ASN A 42 -2.50 3.61 -10.09
C ASN A 42 -3.83 3.35 -9.34
N ALA A 43 -4.39 2.15 -9.43
CA ALA A 43 -5.60 1.77 -8.70
C ALA A 43 -5.38 1.82 -7.18
N VAL A 44 -4.23 1.34 -6.70
CA VAL A 44 -3.84 1.46 -5.28
C VAL A 44 -3.73 2.93 -4.88
N ALA A 45 -3.06 3.78 -5.68
CA ALA A 45 -3.02 5.22 -5.43
C ALA A 45 -4.42 5.84 -5.31
N VAL A 46 -5.33 5.50 -6.22
CA VAL A 46 -6.73 5.96 -6.19
C VAL A 46 -7.44 5.49 -4.93
N SER A 47 -7.25 4.23 -4.52
CA SER A 47 -7.88 3.68 -3.31
C SER A 47 -7.41 4.35 -2.01
N LEU A 48 -6.16 4.83 -2.00
CA LEU A 48 -5.57 5.59 -0.90
C LEU A 48 -5.93 7.09 -0.96
N GLY A 49 -6.71 7.52 -1.95
CA GLY A 49 -7.11 8.92 -2.11
C GLY A 49 -6.01 9.83 -2.64
N VAL A 50 -4.95 9.28 -3.26
CA VAL A 50 -3.86 10.07 -3.83
C VAL A 50 -4.37 10.92 -5.00
N ALA A 51 -4.21 12.25 -4.88
CA ALA A 51 -4.62 13.20 -5.91
C ALA A 51 -3.88 12.93 -7.22
N GLN A 52 -4.53 13.21 -8.36
CA GLN A 52 -3.98 12.90 -9.69
C GLN A 52 -2.58 13.49 -9.92
N GLU A 53 -2.35 14.70 -9.43
CA GLU A 53 -1.06 15.42 -9.51
C GLU A 53 0.08 14.73 -8.74
N ASP A 54 -0.24 13.98 -7.68
CA ASP A 54 0.75 13.29 -6.86
C ASP A 54 0.97 11.83 -7.26
N ARG A 55 0.15 11.26 -8.16
CA ARG A 55 0.24 9.83 -8.52
C ARG A 55 1.57 9.45 -9.16
N ALA A 56 2.13 10.32 -9.99
CA ALA A 56 3.46 10.09 -10.57
C ALA A 56 4.55 10.10 -9.49
N HIS A 57 4.42 10.96 -8.48
CA HIS A 57 5.35 11.01 -7.34
C HIS A 57 5.19 9.77 -6.44
N PHE A 58 3.94 9.36 -6.17
CA PHE A 58 3.62 8.12 -5.46
C PHE A 58 4.25 6.90 -6.15
N ALA A 59 4.01 6.73 -7.45
CA ALA A 59 4.52 5.60 -8.22
C ALA A 59 6.05 5.52 -8.19
N LYS A 60 6.71 6.66 -8.44
CA LYS A 60 8.17 6.78 -8.35
C LYS A 60 8.70 6.50 -6.94
N THR A 61 8.00 6.97 -5.91
CA THR A 61 8.40 6.77 -4.52
C THR A 61 8.33 5.29 -4.14
N LEU A 62 7.26 4.58 -4.52
CA LEU A 62 7.16 3.15 -4.25
C LEU A 62 8.20 2.36 -5.05
N HIS A 63 8.41 2.70 -6.33
CA HIS A 63 9.46 2.11 -7.16
C HIS A 63 10.86 2.24 -6.54
N ASN A 64 11.21 3.45 -6.11
CA ASN A 64 12.51 3.70 -5.46
C ASN A 64 12.69 2.96 -4.13
N ASN A 65 11.59 2.52 -3.51
CA ASN A 65 11.59 1.76 -2.26
C ASN A 65 11.18 0.30 -2.48
N PHE A 66 11.24 -0.23 -3.71
CA PHE A 66 10.74 -1.56 -4.06
C PHE A 66 11.25 -2.65 -3.09
N ASP A 67 12.53 -2.65 -2.76
CA ASP A 67 13.13 -3.64 -1.85
C ASP A 67 12.56 -3.58 -0.42
N ALA A 68 12.09 -2.40 0.01
CA ALA A 68 11.42 -2.24 1.30
C ALA A 68 9.96 -2.73 1.25
N LEU A 69 9.29 -2.61 0.10
CA LEU A 69 7.92 -3.11 -0.09
C LEU A 69 7.88 -4.62 -0.30
N PHE A 70 8.84 -5.18 -1.05
CA PHE A 70 8.88 -6.59 -1.43
C PHE A 70 10.22 -7.23 -1.03
N PRO A 71 10.52 -7.34 0.28
CA PRO A 71 11.80 -7.87 0.76
C PRO A 71 11.99 -9.37 0.48
N SER A 72 10.90 -10.09 0.18
CA SER A 72 10.92 -11.50 -0.19
C SER A 72 9.67 -11.89 -0.99
N ALA A 73 9.70 -13.07 -1.61
CA ALA A 73 8.55 -13.61 -2.34
C ALA A 73 7.39 -14.06 -1.43
N GLU A 74 7.61 -14.17 -0.12
CA GLU A 74 6.61 -14.61 0.86
C GLU A 74 5.90 -13.44 1.56
N VAL A 75 6.22 -12.19 1.18
CA VAL A 75 5.61 -11.00 1.77
C VAL A 75 4.10 -11.01 1.56
N THR A 76 3.36 -10.74 2.64
CA THR A 76 1.90 -10.70 2.60
C THR A 76 1.39 -9.34 2.15
N ALA A 77 0.16 -9.30 1.62
CA ALA A 77 -0.49 -8.05 1.23
C ALA A 77 -0.65 -7.06 2.40
N GLN A 78 -0.74 -7.56 3.64
CA GLN A 78 -0.78 -6.71 4.83
C GLN A 78 0.58 -6.05 5.08
N GLU A 79 1.67 -6.81 5.03
CA GLU A 79 3.03 -6.28 5.20
C GLU A 79 3.39 -5.27 4.11
N VAL A 80 2.99 -5.54 2.85
CA VAL A 80 3.16 -4.56 1.75
C VAL A 80 2.37 -3.30 2.02
N HIS A 81 1.12 -3.40 2.48
CA HIS A 81 0.31 -2.23 2.82
C HIS A 81 0.97 -1.40 3.94
N GLU A 82 1.43 -2.04 5.00
CA GLU A 82 2.16 -1.37 6.09
C GLU A 82 3.44 -0.68 5.60
N SER A 83 4.17 -1.34 4.68
CA SER A 83 5.37 -0.79 4.06
C SER A 83 5.07 0.41 3.15
N VAL A 84 4.00 0.34 2.34
CA VAL A 84 3.51 1.48 1.53
C VAL A 84 3.18 2.67 2.44
N VAL A 85 2.43 2.44 3.52
CA VAL A 85 2.09 3.48 4.49
C VAL A 85 3.35 4.08 5.12
N ALA A 86 4.33 3.26 5.52
CA ALA A 86 5.58 3.73 6.11
C ALA A 86 6.42 4.58 5.13
N VAL A 87 6.50 4.15 3.87
CA VAL A 87 7.17 4.90 2.80
C VAL A 87 6.46 6.23 2.55
N MET A 88 5.13 6.23 2.46
CA MET A 88 4.35 7.45 2.28
C MET A 88 4.50 8.42 3.47
N LYS A 89 4.51 7.92 4.71
CA LYS A 89 4.75 8.74 5.91
C LYS A 89 6.13 9.40 5.92
N SER A 90 7.12 8.78 5.28
CA SER A 90 8.48 9.29 5.20
C SER A 90 8.67 10.30 4.05
N ASP A 91 7.70 10.40 3.14
CA ASP A 91 7.73 11.34 2.03
C ASP A 91 6.90 12.59 2.33
N ALA A 92 7.54 13.77 2.20
CA ALA A 92 6.93 15.04 2.56
C ALA A 92 5.66 15.39 1.77
N ARG A 93 5.50 14.87 0.55
CA ARG A 93 4.32 15.08 -0.30
C ARG A 93 3.24 14.03 -0.04
N LEU A 94 3.63 12.80 0.26
CA LEU A 94 2.67 11.68 0.40
C LEU A 94 2.15 11.50 1.83
N GLN A 95 2.85 12.01 2.84
CA GLN A 95 2.44 11.86 4.25
C GLN A 95 1.03 12.39 4.54
N GLN A 96 0.53 13.35 3.76
CA GLN A 96 -0.82 13.90 3.88
C GLN A 96 -1.93 12.88 3.60
N TYR A 97 -1.63 11.77 2.92
CA TYR A 97 -2.61 10.72 2.57
C TYR A 97 -2.69 9.60 3.60
N VAL A 98 -1.80 9.55 4.58
CA VAL A 98 -1.62 8.41 5.50
C VAL A 98 -1.44 8.82 6.97
N SER A 99 -1.84 10.05 7.31
CA SER A 99 -1.74 10.66 8.64
C SER A 99 -2.66 10.02 9.68
#